data_AF-A0A6J7A8V8-F1
#
_entry.id   AF-A0A6J7A8V8-F1
#
_cell.length_a   1.000
_cell.length_b   1.000
_cell.length_c   1.000
_cell.angle_alpha   90.00
_cell.angle_beta   90.00
_cell.angle_gamma   90.00
#
_symmetry.space_group_name_H-M   'P 1'
#
loop_
_entity.id
_entity.type
_entity.pdbx_description
1 polymer ?
#
loop_
_entity_poly.entity_id
_entity_poly.type
_entity_poly.pdbx_seq_one_letter_code
_entity_poly.pdbx_strand_id
1 'polypeptide(L)'
;MPKVVRFATPAAPAWATLTTLAASSLPNWARTLYGWPNLPGAQFATAIALRTTRKTLSLIPPAIAEPPMLKKARIRWNLEQSA
;
A
#
# COMPACT_ATOMS: atom_id res chain seq x y z
N MET A 1 -18.86 -5.23 -23.35
CA MET A 1 -19.12 -5.66 -21.95
C MET A 1 -20.09 -4.71 -21.28
N PRO A 2 -21.05 -5.19 -20.48
CA PRO A 2 -21.99 -4.33 -19.74
C PRO A 2 -21.22 -3.37 -18.82
N LYS A 3 -21.54 -2.07 -18.82
CA LYS A 3 -20.79 -1.03 -18.08
C LYS A 3 -20.71 -1.30 -16.58
N VAL A 4 -21.76 -1.90 -16.02
CA VAL A 4 -21.83 -2.27 -14.60
C VAL A 4 -20.74 -3.28 -14.23
N VAL A 5 -20.45 -4.24 -15.11
CA VAL A 5 -19.42 -5.28 -14.85
C VAL A 5 -18.01 -4.66 -14.75
N ARG A 6 -17.72 -3.61 -15.53
CA ARG A 6 -16.41 -2.92 -15.53
C ARG A 6 -16.11 -2.20 -14.20
N PHE A 7 -17.14 -1.65 -13.55
CA PHE A 7 -17.01 -0.97 -12.26
C PHE A 7 -17.32 -1.88 -11.07
N ALA A 8 -18.06 -2.97 -11.29
CA ALA A 8 -18.33 -3.99 -10.29
C ALA A 8 -17.13 -4.91 -10.05
N THR A 9 -16.27 -5.14 -11.06
CA THR A 9 -14.98 -5.80 -10.82
C THR A 9 -14.06 -4.85 -10.06
N PRO A 10 -13.68 -5.17 -8.82
CA PRO A 10 -12.87 -4.28 -7.98
C PRO A 10 -11.47 -4.02 -8.56
N ALA A 11 -11.04 -4.79 -9.57
CA ALA A 11 -9.74 -4.64 -10.20
C ALA A 11 -9.51 -3.25 -10.81
N ALA A 12 -10.46 -2.72 -11.59
CA ALA A 12 -10.28 -1.41 -12.24
C ALA A 12 -10.14 -0.26 -11.23
N PRO A 13 -11.04 -0.09 -10.24
CA PRO A 13 -10.85 0.94 -9.22
C PRO A 13 -9.63 0.66 -8.32
N ALA A 14 -9.29 -0.61 -8.03
CA ALA A 14 -8.09 -0.93 -7.24
C ALA A 14 -6.80 -0.54 -7.96
N TRP A 15 -6.70 -0.78 -9.27
CA TRP A 15 -5.53 -0.33 -10.04
C TRP A 15 -5.45 1.19 -10.11
N ALA A 16 -6.58 1.87 -10.29
CA ALA A 16 -6.61 3.34 -10.32
C ALA A 16 -6.13 3.96 -8.99
N THR A 17 -6.53 3.39 -7.84
CA THR A 17 -6.06 3.87 -6.53
C THR A 17 -4.58 3.59 -6.33
N LEU A 18 -4.10 2.42 -6.74
CA LEU A 18 -2.67 2.06 -6.68
C LEU A 18 -1.81 2.97 -7.57
N THR A 19 -2.21 3.23 -8.81
CA THR A 19 -1.48 4.12 -9.72
C THR A 19 -1.46 5.55 -9.20
N THR A 20 -2.56 6.02 -8.60
CA THR A 20 -2.62 7.36 -8.00
C THR A 20 -1.72 7.47 -6.77
N LEU A 21 -1.69 6.45 -5.91
CA LEU A 21 -0.79 6.40 -4.76
C LEU A 21 0.68 6.40 -5.20
N ALA A 22 1.01 5.61 -6.23
CA ALA A 22 2.35 5.56 -6.81
C ALA A 22 2.73 6.90 -7.45
N ALA A 23 1.83 7.53 -8.20
CA ALA A 23 2.04 8.88 -8.77
C ALA A 23 2.25 9.93 -7.66
N SER A 24 1.52 9.79 -6.55
CA SER A 24 1.67 10.66 -5.39
C SER A 24 3.01 10.46 -4.68
N SER A 25 3.55 9.23 -4.63
CA SER A 25 4.80 8.91 -3.94
C SER A 25 6.09 9.30 -4.67
N LEU A 26 6.01 9.89 -5.87
CA LEU A 26 7.21 10.34 -6.59
C LEU A 26 7.99 11.39 -5.77
N PRO A 27 9.34 11.32 -5.74
CA PRO A 27 10.17 12.36 -5.13
C PRO A 27 10.17 13.63 -5.97
N ASN A 28 10.51 14.78 -5.35
CA ASN A 28 10.46 16.09 -6.02
C ASN A 28 11.31 16.14 -7.31
N TRP A 29 12.51 15.55 -7.30
CA TRP A 29 13.38 15.49 -8.48
C TRP A 29 12.73 14.75 -9.65
N ALA A 30 11.97 13.68 -9.38
CA ALA A 30 11.31 12.92 -10.43
C ALA A 30 10.12 13.69 -11.00
N ARG A 31 9.37 14.40 -10.15
CA ARG A 31 8.30 15.29 -10.60
C ARG A 31 8.83 16.41 -11.50
N THR A 32 10.00 16.99 -11.17
CA THR A 32 10.63 18.01 -12.03
C THR A 32 11.11 17.45 -13.36
N LEU A 33 11.65 16.22 -13.40
CA LEU A 33 12.09 15.60 -14.66
C LEU A 33 10.92 15.24 -15.59
N TYR A 34 9.79 14.79 -15.04
CA TYR A 34 8.61 14.38 -15.83
C TYR A 34 7.58 15.50 -16.03
N GLY A 35 7.87 16.73 -15.60
CA GLY A 35 6.95 17.87 -15.75
C GLY A 35 5.66 17.76 -14.93
N TRP A 36 5.68 17.01 -13.83
CA TRP A 36 4.50 16.78 -12.99
C TRP A 36 4.21 17.99 -12.09
N PRO A 37 2.95 18.41 -11.94
CA PRO A 37 2.60 19.57 -11.10
C PRO A 37 2.96 19.33 -9.64
N ASN A 38 3.76 20.24 -9.06
CA ASN A 38 4.12 20.21 -7.64
C ASN A 38 3.27 21.23 -6.87
N LEU A 39 2.18 20.76 -6.27
CA LEU A 39 1.29 21.60 -5.48
C LEU A 39 1.84 21.76 -4.04
N PRO A 40 1.73 22.96 -3.44
CA PRO A 40 2.06 23.14 -2.03
C PRO A 40 1.22 22.19 -1.18
N GLY A 41 1.87 21.45 -0.27
CA GLY A 41 1.20 20.47 0.60
C GLY A 41 0.99 19.07 0.00
N ALA A 42 1.31 18.84 -1.28
CA ALA A 42 1.17 17.52 -1.91
C ALA A 42 1.92 16.43 -1.14
N GLN A 43 3.14 16.71 -0.67
CA GLN A 43 3.95 15.79 0.12
C GLN A 43 3.28 15.38 1.45
N PHE A 44 2.56 16.31 2.08
CA PHE A 44 1.83 16.02 3.32
C PHE A 44 0.66 15.08 3.06
N ALA A 45 -0.10 15.33 1.98
CA ALA A 45 -1.19 14.44 1.56
C ALA A 45 -0.65 13.04 1.21
N THR A 46 0.48 12.94 0.49
CA THR A 46 1.14 11.67 0.21
C THR A 46 1.57 10.93 1.47
N ALA A 47 2.16 11.64 2.44
CA ALA A 47 2.59 11.04 3.70
C ALA A 47 1.41 10.48 4.50
N ILE A 48 0.28 11.20 4.55
CA ILE A 48 -0.96 10.70 5.14
C ILE A 48 -1.42 9.45 4.40
N ALA A 49 -1.50 9.49 3.07
CA ALA A 49 -1.93 8.37 2.24
C ALA A 49 -1.07 7.11 2.49
N LEU A 50 0.26 7.25 2.54
CA LEU A 50 1.14 6.12 2.81
C LEU A 50 0.95 5.56 4.23
N ARG A 51 0.78 6.41 5.24
CA ARG A 51 0.53 5.99 6.62
C ARG A 51 -0.82 5.28 6.75
N THR A 52 -1.86 5.78 6.10
CA THR A 52 -3.18 5.13 6.10
C THR A 52 -3.11 3.80 5.37
N THR A 53 -2.49 3.72 4.18
CA THR A 53 -2.27 2.46 3.46
C THR A 53 -1.52 1.44 4.32
N ARG A 54 -0.44 1.86 5.02
CA ARG A 54 0.30 0.97 5.92
C ARG A 54 -0.58 0.45 7.06
N LYS A 55 -1.39 1.32 7.68
CA LYS A 55 -2.32 0.93 8.73
C LYS A 55 -3.39 -0.05 8.21
N THR A 56 -3.96 0.22 7.05
CA THR A 56 -4.92 -0.68 6.41
C THR A 56 -4.30 -2.05 6.13
N LEU A 57 -3.07 -2.10 5.62
CA LEU A 57 -2.36 -3.37 5.39
C LEU A 57 -2.03 -4.11 6.68
N SER A 58 -1.81 -3.41 7.80
CA SER A 58 -1.60 -4.07 9.10
C SER A 58 -2.85 -4.75 9.67
N LEU A 59 -4.04 -4.51 9.09
CA LEU A 59 -5.25 -5.25 9.44
C LEU A 59 -5.30 -6.65 8.80
N ILE A 60 -4.38 -6.95 7.86
CA ILE A 60 -4.31 -8.28 7.25
C ILE A 60 -3.92 -9.30 8.33
N PRO A 61 -4.67 -10.41 8.47
CA PRO A 61 -4.36 -11.43 9.47
C PRO A 61 -2.93 -11.96 9.33
N PRO A 62 -2.23 -12.20 10.45
CA PRO A 62 -0.86 -12.71 10.43
C PRO A 62 -0.74 -14.06 9.73
N ALA A 63 -1.82 -14.86 9.69
CA ALA A 63 -1.86 -16.12 8.95
C ALA A 63 -1.46 -15.96 7.47
N ILE A 64 -1.83 -14.83 6.85
CA ILE A 64 -1.58 -14.49 5.44
C ILE A 64 -0.34 -13.60 5.30
N ALA A 65 -0.16 -12.64 6.22
CA ALA A 65 0.91 -11.64 6.13
C ALA A 65 2.29 -12.17 6.57
N GLU A 66 2.35 -13.19 7.44
CA GLU A 66 3.63 -13.66 7.99
C GLU A 66 4.40 -14.55 7.02
N PRO A 67 5.65 -14.20 6.67
CA PRO A 67 6.48 -15.03 5.80
C PRO A 67 6.90 -16.32 6.52
N PRO A 68 7.16 -17.42 5.77
CA PRO A 68 7.53 -18.71 6.36
C PRO A 68 8.82 -18.64 7.19
N MET A 69 9.72 -17.70 6.87
CA MET A 69 10.94 -17.47 7.65
C MET A 69 10.66 -16.94 9.06
N LEU A 70 9.66 -16.07 9.22
CA LEU A 70 9.30 -15.50 10.52
C LEU A 70 8.67 -16.57 11.42
N LYS A 71 7.81 -17.43 10.86
CA LYS A 71 7.24 -18.59 11.58
C LYS A 71 8.34 -19.52 12.09
N LYS A 72 9.31 -19.86 11.22
CA LYS A 72 10.49 -20.66 11.59
C LYS A 72 11.33 -20.00 12.68
N ALA A 73 11.53 -18.68 12.62
CA ALA A 73 12.26 -17.93 13.64
C ALA A 73 11.52 -17.91 14.99
N ARG A 74 10.18 -17.77 14.97
CA ARG A 74 9.34 -17.79 16.18
C ARG A 74 9.42 -19.13 16.91
N ILE A 75 9.36 -20.23 16.15
CA ILE A 75 9.54 -21.60 16.68
C ILE A 75 10.95 -21.76 17.25
N ARG A 76 12.00 -21.32 16.52
CA ARG A 76 13.39 -21.41 17.00
C ARG A 76 13.61 -20.68 18.32
N TRP A 77 12.96 -19.54 18.51
CA TRP A 77 13.10 -18.71 19.70
C TRP A 77 12.04 -18.98 20.77
N ASN A 78 11.24 -20.05 20.66
CA ASN A 78 10.18 -20.44 21.60
C ASN A 78 9.17 -19.32 21.95
N LEU A 79 8.99 -18.37 21.04
CA LEU A 79 8.11 -17.21 21.26
C LEU A 79 6.61 -17.56 21.17
N GLU A 80 6.26 -18.80 20.81
CA GLU A 80 4.86 -19.28 20.77
C GLU A 80 4.36 -19.84 22.10
N GLN A 81 5.23 -20.02 23.11
CA GLN A 81 4.85 -20.58 24.43
C GLN A 81 4.53 -19.51 25.48
N SER A 82 4.70 -18.23 25.18
CA SER A 82 4.70 -17.13 26.16
C SER A 82 3.50 -16.17 26.06
N ALA A 83 2.43 -16.56 25.36
CA ALA A 83 1.21 -15.76 25.19
C ALA A 83 0.01 -16.46 25.84
#